data_AF-A0A9W4SUT9-F1
#
_entry.id   AF-A0A9W4SUT9-F1
#
_cell.length_a   1.000
_cell.length_b   1.000
_cell.length_c   1.000
_cell.angle_alpha   90.00
_cell.angle_beta   90.00
_cell.angle_gamma   90.00
#
_symmetry.space_group_name_H-M   'P 1'
#
loop_
_entity.id
_entity.type
_entity.pdbx_description
1 polymer ?
#
loop_
_entity_poly.entity_id
_entity_poly.type
_entity_poly.pdbx_seq_one_letter_code
_entity_poly.pdbx_strand_id
1 'polypeptide(L)'
;MTKNAQEWLNTTYQDKKVNKIGLYEKNKEAGEELIDELIIEGYTKVEEIDFRRWDFPDNKLTKIDVSKIPNLTRLNVARNPSLIEVEGLENLTKLESINLLDTPGLNGKKPKKSDFEELQAQLNKVKGLLGLNNSDSLPSVDTELQAKPAAGGSGSGVTLNSEQQEKLNKYDKLRKWADEEEKVIELAEDILTHSDVAANKLTGVLEIKDYLDLEEIELDDNELDEVVFINCPKLKKINLSKNKKTGGTGGIKKIDLNKLKVNTASEAEDNILEELMVGENDLDKIALAHCVALQKLYIQKNPNLDELNGLENLKKTQILNKDGDTKISPIHSDKLDYYKEVVKVVRETAGIDEKNPLPIDSSGKLNKDELKDKIKAGANSQLTSERDAAKQEAKEAKDKLTGLGLGDSADQQKLLEEIKKLKGRPTSSCTHTDYDTVKSERDNLRTDVESKKRKISELENGFQISDDQKQKLQNASSANDVQEVRSEIIKTEFSKLKDKNSSSTTLSVGLGVLAIGSLLTLGWVLMKQNNNLPQVEPEKEKNK
;
A
#
# COMPACT_ATOMS: atom_id res chain seq x y z
N MET A 1 39.36 9.67 21.39
CA MET A 1 40.70 9.19 21.00
C MET A 1 40.52 8.36 19.77
N THR A 2 41.24 8.58 18.67
CA THR A 2 41.11 7.72 17.48
C THR A 2 42.01 6.50 17.63
N LYS A 3 41.55 5.35 17.13
CA LYS A 3 42.33 4.11 17.14
C LYS A 3 42.13 3.37 15.83
N ASN A 4 43.21 2.87 15.24
CA ASN A 4 43.13 2.03 14.06
C ASN A 4 42.29 0.77 14.39
N ALA A 5 41.30 0.47 13.54
CA ALA A 5 40.34 -0.59 13.80
C ALA A 5 40.99 -1.98 13.89
N GLN A 6 41.99 -2.25 13.04
CA GLN A 6 42.70 -3.52 13.05
C GLN A 6 43.53 -3.69 14.32
N GLU A 7 44.24 -2.64 14.75
CA GLU A 7 44.99 -2.65 16.01
C GLU A 7 44.04 -2.87 17.20
N TRP A 8 42.89 -2.20 17.22
CA TRP A 8 41.87 -2.42 18.23
C TRP A 8 41.41 -3.88 18.26
N LEU A 9 41.08 -4.48 17.11
CA LEU A 9 40.65 -5.88 17.03
C LEU A 9 41.72 -6.83 17.59
N ASN A 10 42.96 -6.67 17.13
CA ASN A 10 44.10 -7.51 17.51
C ASN A 10 44.42 -7.40 19.00
N THR A 11 44.33 -6.20 19.58
CA THR A 11 44.62 -5.98 21.01
C THR A 11 43.47 -6.44 21.91
N THR A 12 42.23 -6.27 21.48
CA THR A 12 41.02 -6.55 22.29
C THR A 12 40.62 -8.03 22.30
N TYR A 13 40.88 -8.73 21.19
CA TYR A 13 40.43 -10.12 20.96
C TYR A 13 41.59 -11.02 20.50
N GLN A 14 42.67 -11.05 21.30
CA GLN A 14 43.91 -11.77 20.97
C GLN A 14 43.72 -13.28 20.76
N ASP A 15 42.81 -13.91 21.49
CA ASP A 15 42.62 -15.38 21.45
C ASP A 15 41.78 -15.87 20.27
N LYS A 16 41.13 -14.94 19.54
CA LYS A 16 40.21 -15.18 18.41
C LYS A 16 39.11 -16.23 18.68
N LYS A 17 38.80 -16.51 19.96
CA LYS A 17 37.83 -17.56 20.37
C LYS A 17 36.46 -17.00 20.74
N VAL A 18 36.24 -15.72 20.51
CA VAL A 18 34.98 -15.05 20.81
C VAL A 18 33.90 -15.40 19.80
N ASN A 19 32.66 -15.40 20.28
CA ASN A 19 31.44 -15.51 19.49
C ASN A 19 30.88 -14.13 19.08
N LYS A 20 31.33 -13.06 19.74
CA LYS A 20 30.92 -11.69 19.45
C LYS A 20 32.10 -10.74 19.42
N ILE A 21 32.09 -9.85 18.44
CA ILE A 21 32.99 -8.70 18.34
C ILE A 21 32.12 -7.46 18.45
N GLY A 22 32.34 -6.64 19.46
CA GLY A 22 31.64 -5.37 19.54
C GLY A 22 32.33 -4.35 20.41
N LEU A 23 31.91 -3.10 20.24
CA LEU A 23 32.39 -1.96 21.04
C LEU A 23 31.68 -1.90 22.40
N TYR A 24 30.45 -2.41 22.50
CA TYR A 24 29.60 -2.26 23.68
C TYR A 24 30.11 -3.05 24.90
N GLU A 25 30.66 -4.25 24.70
CA GLU A 25 30.92 -5.17 25.80
C GLU A 25 32.23 -4.91 26.55
N LYS A 26 33.21 -4.25 25.91
CA LYS A 26 34.55 -4.05 26.49
C LYS A 26 34.96 -2.59 26.69
N ASN A 27 34.29 -1.63 26.04
CA ASN A 27 34.71 -0.22 26.02
C ASN A 27 33.66 0.75 26.61
N LYS A 28 33.08 0.42 27.77
CA LYS A 28 32.21 1.37 28.49
C LYS A 28 32.94 2.66 28.91
N GLU A 29 34.27 2.62 29.02
CA GLU A 29 35.09 3.75 29.50
C GLU A 29 35.89 4.46 28.40
N ALA A 30 36.10 3.83 27.24
CA ALA A 30 36.98 4.36 26.21
C ALA A 30 36.15 4.94 25.04
N GLY A 31 36.07 6.27 24.97
CA GLY A 31 35.60 7.03 23.80
C GLY A 31 36.56 6.91 22.59
N GLU A 32 36.96 5.69 22.29
CA GLU A 32 37.82 5.33 21.16
C GLU A 32 36.99 5.29 19.88
N GLU A 33 37.30 6.16 18.93
CA GLU A 33 36.71 6.18 17.59
C GLU A 33 37.54 5.25 16.70
N LEU A 34 36.91 4.21 16.12
CA LEU A 34 37.60 3.31 15.21
C LEU A 34 37.73 3.94 13.83
N ILE A 35 38.93 3.91 13.27
CA ILE A 35 39.25 4.46 11.94
C ILE A 35 39.90 3.39 11.05
N ASP A 36 39.99 3.68 9.74
CA ASP A 36 40.62 2.85 8.69
C ASP A 36 39.86 1.56 8.36
N GLU A 37 40.55 0.67 7.64
CA GLU A 37 40.05 -0.63 7.22
C GLU A 37 40.09 -1.66 8.35
N LEU A 38 39.10 -2.55 8.37
CA LEU A 38 39.02 -3.64 9.33
C LEU A 38 38.87 -4.98 8.60
N ILE A 39 39.89 -5.84 8.71
CA ILE A 39 39.89 -7.20 8.16
C ILE A 39 39.73 -8.20 9.29
N ILE A 40 38.60 -8.90 9.30
CA ILE A 40 38.27 -9.82 10.38
C ILE A 40 38.58 -11.25 9.94
N GLU A 41 39.84 -11.67 10.17
CA GLU A 41 40.33 -12.99 9.79
C GLU A 41 40.72 -13.89 10.98
N GLY A 42 40.42 -15.18 10.85
CA GLY A 42 40.70 -16.20 11.87
C GLY A 42 39.68 -16.24 13.02
N TYR A 43 38.61 -15.44 12.95
CA TYR A 43 37.52 -15.38 13.93
C TYR A 43 36.37 -16.32 13.57
N THR A 44 36.66 -17.60 13.33
CA THR A 44 35.70 -18.55 12.72
C THR A 44 34.47 -18.87 13.58
N LYS A 45 34.48 -18.50 14.87
CA LYS A 45 33.38 -18.70 15.80
C LYS A 45 32.49 -17.46 15.97
N VAL A 46 32.84 -16.34 15.35
CA VAL A 46 32.06 -15.11 15.49
C VAL A 46 30.72 -15.26 14.79
N GLU A 47 29.67 -14.96 15.53
CA GLU A 47 28.27 -14.98 15.12
C GLU A 47 27.70 -13.54 15.10
N GLU A 48 28.27 -12.61 15.89
CA GLU A 48 27.78 -11.23 15.96
C GLU A 48 28.93 -10.22 15.87
N ILE A 49 28.74 -9.22 15.00
CA ILE A 49 29.54 -8.00 14.96
C ILE A 49 28.62 -6.83 15.27
N ASP A 50 28.94 -6.09 16.34
CA ASP A 50 28.17 -4.90 16.75
C ASP A 50 29.07 -3.70 17.08
N PHE A 51 29.15 -2.79 16.13
CA PHE A 51 29.84 -1.50 16.26
C PHE A 51 28.88 -0.34 16.52
N ARG A 52 27.60 -0.59 16.82
CA ARG A 52 26.65 0.46 17.16
C ARG A 52 27.07 1.16 18.45
N ARG A 53 27.07 2.49 18.40
CA ARG A 53 27.23 3.35 19.57
C ARG A 53 26.01 4.25 19.70
N TRP A 54 25.39 4.20 20.87
CA TRP A 54 24.22 5.03 21.18
C TRP A 54 24.64 6.40 21.71
N ASP A 55 25.66 6.45 22.58
CA ASP A 55 26.03 7.65 23.34
C ASP A 55 27.39 8.26 22.96
N PHE A 56 28.02 7.81 21.86
CA PHE A 56 29.38 8.19 21.48
C PHE A 56 29.43 8.67 20.02
N PRO A 57 30.49 9.43 19.63
CA PRO A 57 30.72 9.80 18.24
C PRO A 57 30.78 8.57 17.34
N ASP A 58 30.32 8.77 16.11
CA ASP A 58 30.29 7.78 15.03
C ASP A 58 31.71 7.22 14.78
N ASN A 59 31.79 5.96 14.38
CA ASN A 59 33.06 5.37 13.94
C ASN A 59 33.37 5.86 12.51
N LYS A 60 34.64 5.81 12.10
CA LYS A 60 35.07 6.20 10.75
C LYS A 60 35.78 5.05 10.04
N LEU A 61 35.23 3.85 10.17
CA LEU A 61 35.68 2.72 9.36
C LEU A 61 35.53 3.08 7.88
N THR A 62 36.54 2.82 7.08
CA THR A 62 36.49 3.04 5.62
C THR A 62 36.11 1.78 4.87
N LYS A 63 36.51 0.61 5.39
CA LYS A 63 36.22 -0.70 4.82
C LYS A 63 36.08 -1.73 5.93
N ILE A 64 35.20 -2.71 5.75
CA ILE A 64 35.16 -3.90 6.58
C ILE A 64 35.12 -5.16 5.71
N ASP A 65 36.01 -6.10 5.97
CA ASP A 65 36.03 -7.42 5.31
C ASP A 65 35.55 -8.49 6.29
N VAL A 66 34.38 -9.06 5.99
CA VAL A 66 33.72 -10.15 6.74
C VAL A 66 33.73 -11.46 5.96
N SER A 67 34.45 -11.54 4.84
CA SER A 67 34.50 -12.72 3.95
C SER A 67 35.00 -14.00 4.61
N LYS A 68 35.70 -13.89 5.74
CA LYS A 68 36.26 -15.02 6.50
C LYS A 68 35.44 -15.39 7.75
N ILE A 69 34.21 -14.91 7.87
CA ILE A 69 33.30 -15.19 8.99
C ILE A 69 32.00 -15.87 8.53
N PRO A 70 32.07 -17.13 8.04
CA PRO A 70 30.90 -17.82 7.46
C PRO A 70 29.78 -18.13 8.47
N ASN A 71 30.03 -17.90 9.77
CA ASN A 71 29.06 -18.12 10.84
C ASN A 71 28.38 -16.83 11.31
N LEU A 72 28.64 -15.68 10.68
CA LEU A 72 28.05 -14.41 11.09
C LEU A 72 26.53 -14.43 10.87
N THR A 73 25.78 -14.22 11.96
CA THR A 73 24.32 -14.11 11.96
C THR A 73 23.85 -12.67 12.15
N ARG A 74 24.65 -11.81 12.78
CA ARG A 74 24.31 -10.39 12.97
C ARG A 74 25.47 -9.47 12.60
N LEU A 75 25.22 -8.51 11.72
CA LEU A 75 26.16 -7.46 11.35
C LEU A 75 25.55 -6.08 11.58
N ASN A 76 26.10 -5.35 12.54
CA ASN A 76 25.67 -4.02 12.87
C ASN A 76 26.86 -3.07 12.78
N VAL A 77 26.95 -2.38 11.65
CA VAL A 77 27.99 -1.37 11.37
C VAL A 77 27.38 0.02 11.23
N ALA A 78 26.21 0.23 11.81
CA ALA A 78 25.56 1.53 11.79
C ALA A 78 26.45 2.64 12.36
N ARG A 79 26.22 3.88 11.89
CA ARG A 79 26.95 5.09 12.29
C ARG A 79 28.44 4.97 11.97
N ASN A 80 28.71 4.60 10.72
CA ASN A 80 30.04 4.63 10.11
C ASN A 80 30.01 5.45 8.81
N PRO A 81 29.99 6.79 8.89
CA PRO A 81 29.85 7.66 7.73
C PRO A 81 30.95 7.50 6.67
N SER A 82 32.15 7.09 7.07
CA SER A 82 33.28 6.87 6.16
C SER A 82 33.26 5.50 5.47
N LEU A 83 32.34 4.60 5.83
CA LEU A 83 32.38 3.20 5.38
C LEU A 83 31.95 3.13 3.93
N ILE A 84 32.90 2.82 3.04
CA ILE A 84 32.68 2.77 1.58
C ILE A 84 32.53 1.35 1.03
N GLU A 85 32.92 0.34 1.79
CA GLU A 85 32.90 -1.05 1.34
C GLU A 85 32.66 -2.03 2.51
N VAL A 86 31.70 -2.94 2.34
CA VAL A 86 31.56 -4.17 3.16
C VAL A 86 31.83 -5.35 2.24
N GLU A 87 33.04 -5.91 2.35
CA GLU A 87 33.47 -7.05 1.52
C GLU A 87 33.03 -8.38 2.15
N GLY A 88 32.54 -9.29 1.31
CA GLY A 88 32.21 -10.65 1.72
C GLY A 88 30.79 -10.88 2.21
N LEU A 89 29.88 -9.91 2.09
CA LEU A 89 28.45 -10.07 2.41
C LEU A 89 27.83 -11.25 1.67
N GLU A 90 28.22 -11.47 0.41
CA GLU A 90 27.77 -12.57 -0.44
C GLU A 90 28.14 -13.96 0.09
N ASN A 91 29.11 -14.05 1.00
CA ASN A 91 29.55 -15.30 1.62
C ASN A 91 28.81 -15.61 2.93
N LEU A 92 28.00 -14.68 3.44
CA LEU A 92 27.32 -14.79 4.74
C LEU A 92 25.95 -15.47 4.62
N THR A 93 25.96 -16.77 4.34
CA THR A 93 24.72 -17.53 4.12
C THR A 93 23.83 -17.66 5.35
N LYS A 94 24.35 -17.35 6.55
CA LYS A 94 23.65 -17.44 7.84
C LYS A 94 23.23 -16.08 8.40
N LEU A 95 23.35 -15.00 7.63
CA LEU A 95 23.06 -13.66 8.13
C LEU A 95 21.56 -13.49 8.38
N GLU A 96 21.19 -13.27 9.64
CA GLU A 96 19.81 -13.11 10.12
C GLU A 96 19.43 -11.62 10.23
N SER A 97 20.38 -10.75 10.56
CA SER A 97 20.16 -9.31 10.75
C SER A 97 21.34 -8.47 10.24
N ILE A 98 21.02 -7.40 9.52
CA ILE A 98 21.97 -6.40 9.07
C ILE A 98 21.48 -5.00 9.42
N ASN A 99 22.35 -4.18 9.99
CA ASN A 99 22.07 -2.78 10.27
C ASN A 99 23.19 -1.89 9.70
N LEU A 100 22.80 -1.08 8.72
CA LEU A 100 23.64 -0.14 7.97
C LEU A 100 23.18 1.32 8.17
N LEU A 101 22.36 1.60 9.18
CA LEU A 101 21.89 2.97 9.48
C LEU A 101 23.07 3.95 9.56
N ASP A 102 22.98 5.12 8.92
CA ASP A 102 24.06 6.12 8.90
C ASP A 102 25.43 5.56 8.41
N THR A 103 25.44 4.77 7.32
CA THR A 103 26.67 4.31 6.63
C THR A 103 26.79 4.75 5.15
N PRO A 104 26.79 6.06 4.90
CA PRO A 104 26.75 6.61 3.55
C PRO A 104 27.72 6.15 2.48
N GLY A 105 28.96 5.85 2.87
CA GLY A 105 30.03 5.64 1.91
C GLY A 105 29.76 4.44 1.02
N LEU A 106 28.89 3.52 1.44
CA LEU A 106 28.53 2.28 0.72
C LEU A 106 27.79 2.52 -0.60
N ASN A 107 27.52 3.78 -0.96
CA ASN A 107 26.88 4.14 -2.21
C ASN A 107 27.73 3.81 -3.44
N GLY A 108 27.14 3.01 -4.34
CA GLY A 108 27.74 2.50 -5.58
C GLY A 108 28.11 3.55 -6.63
N LYS A 109 29.18 4.32 -6.42
CA LYS A 109 30.13 4.74 -7.45
C LYS A 109 31.54 4.83 -6.87
N LYS A 110 32.39 3.88 -7.29
CA LYS A 110 33.86 3.96 -7.19
C LYS A 110 34.32 5.36 -7.65
N PRO A 111 35.30 6.00 -6.99
CA PRO A 111 36.13 7.00 -7.65
C PRO A 111 36.53 6.40 -8.99
N LYS A 112 36.27 7.07 -10.12
CA LYS A 112 36.62 6.45 -11.39
C LYS A 112 38.12 6.25 -11.37
N LYS A 113 38.57 5.10 -11.87
CA LYS A 113 40.00 4.85 -12.06
C LYS A 113 40.67 6.01 -12.80
N SER A 114 39.93 6.70 -13.70
CA SER A 114 40.37 7.92 -14.37
C SER A 114 40.74 9.07 -13.43
N ASP A 115 40.02 9.23 -12.32
CA ASP A 115 40.22 10.35 -11.39
C ASP A 115 41.49 10.12 -10.55
N PHE A 116 41.75 8.86 -10.18
CA PHE A 116 43.02 8.43 -9.57
C PHE A 116 44.18 8.38 -10.57
N GLU A 117 43.94 7.94 -11.81
CA GLU A 117 44.93 7.92 -12.88
C GLU A 117 45.34 9.34 -13.30
N GLU A 118 44.42 10.31 -13.27
CA GLU A 118 44.70 11.71 -13.58
C GLU A 118 45.52 12.38 -12.46
N LEU A 119 45.17 12.15 -11.19
CA LEU A 119 45.98 12.59 -10.05
C LEU A 119 47.38 11.93 -10.05
N GLN A 120 47.46 10.63 -10.34
CA GLN A 120 48.73 9.91 -10.45
C GLN A 120 49.55 10.37 -11.67
N ALA A 121 48.91 10.70 -12.80
CA ALA A 121 49.57 11.23 -13.99
C ALA A 121 50.11 12.64 -13.74
N GLN A 122 49.35 13.48 -13.03
CA GLN A 122 49.82 14.81 -12.60
C GLN A 122 51.01 14.67 -11.65
N LEU A 123 50.95 13.77 -10.67
CA LEU A 123 52.05 13.48 -9.75
C LEU A 123 53.31 12.96 -10.48
N ASN A 124 53.16 12.03 -11.42
CA ASN A 124 54.28 11.50 -12.19
C ASN A 124 54.89 12.53 -13.15
N LYS A 125 54.07 13.44 -13.70
CA LYS A 125 54.54 14.57 -14.51
C LYS A 125 55.39 15.53 -13.67
N VAL A 126 55.00 15.76 -12.42
CA VAL A 126 55.79 16.56 -11.46
C VAL A 126 57.11 15.86 -11.11
N LYS A 127 57.09 14.55 -10.81
CA LYS A 127 58.33 13.78 -10.56
C LYS A 127 59.29 13.83 -11.75
N GLY A 128 58.78 13.69 -12.98
CA GLY A 128 59.57 13.80 -14.20
C GLY A 128 60.21 15.17 -14.41
N LEU A 129 59.51 16.26 -14.06
CA LEU A 129 60.07 17.63 -14.13
C LEU A 129 61.16 17.88 -13.08
N LEU A 130 61.13 17.15 -11.96
CA LEU A 130 62.13 17.20 -10.89
C LEU A 130 63.30 16.22 -11.11
N GLY A 131 63.24 15.38 -12.15
CA GLY A 131 64.22 14.32 -12.40
C GLY A 131 64.14 13.17 -11.39
N LEU A 132 63.00 13.03 -10.71
CA LEU A 132 62.74 11.99 -9.71
C LEU A 132 62.10 10.78 -10.39
N ASN A 133 62.51 9.58 -9.97
CA ASN A 133 61.86 8.35 -10.40
C ASN A 133 60.52 8.17 -9.66
N ASN A 134 59.65 7.32 -10.19
CA ASN A 134 58.32 7.09 -9.61
C ASN A 134 58.38 6.57 -8.16
N SER A 135 59.47 5.91 -7.76
CA SER A 135 59.75 5.42 -6.41
C SER A 135 60.30 6.46 -5.44
N ASP A 136 60.75 7.62 -5.94
CA ASP A 136 61.44 8.59 -5.10
C ASP A 136 60.42 9.39 -4.30
N SER A 137 60.70 9.53 -3.00
CA SER A 137 59.99 10.44 -2.10
C SER A 137 60.28 11.89 -2.51
N LEU A 138 59.31 12.79 -2.37
CA LEU A 138 59.58 14.21 -2.56
C LEU A 138 60.54 14.70 -1.46
N PRO A 139 61.53 15.53 -1.79
CA PRO A 139 62.45 16.06 -0.80
C PRO A 139 61.69 16.96 0.20
N SER A 140 61.89 16.73 1.50
CA SER A 140 61.33 17.60 2.54
C SER A 140 61.95 19.00 2.45
N VAL A 141 61.12 20.04 2.46
CA VAL A 141 61.56 21.45 2.31
C VAL A 141 62.27 22.00 3.56
N ASP A 142 62.39 21.23 4.63
CA ASP A 142 63.07 21.66 5.84
C ASP A 142 64.52 21.15 5.88
N THR A 143 65.49 22.01 5.52
CA THR A 143 66.73 22.29 6.32
C THR A 143 67.83 23.13 5.65
N GLU A 144 67.65 23.76 4.48
CA GLU A 144 68.81 24.44 3.81
C GLU A 144 68.67 25.93 3.46
N LEU A 145 67.81 26.70 4.14
CA LEU A 145 67.80 28.17 4.00
C LEU A 145 67.71 28.92 5.33
N GLN A 146 68.84 29.01 6.05
CA GLN A 146 69.12 30.12 6.97
C GLN A 146 70.48 30.79 6.73
N ALA A 147 70.94 30.85 5.47
CA ALA A 147 72.07 31.71 5.09
C ALA A 147 71.55 32.99 4.43
N LYS A 148 71.07 33.93 5.25
CA LYS A 148 70.80 35.31 4.82
C LYS A 148 72.14 36.06 4.77
N PRO A 149 72.61 36.61 3.63
CA PRO A 149 73.66 37.60 3.67
C PRO A 149 73.08 38.90 4.22
N ALA A 150 73.73 39.44 5.25
CA ALA A 150 73.40 40.72 5.83
C ALA A 150 73.71 41.87 4.86
N ALA A 151 72.77 42.82 4.83
CA ALA A 151 72.92 44.27 4.67
C ALA A 151 73.67 44.87 3.47
N GLY A 152 72.98 45.82 2.83
CA GLY A 152 73.52 47.16 2.57
C GLY A 152 74.37 47.34 1.32
N GLY A 153 73.80 47.97 0.30
CA GLY A 153 74.58 48.48 -0.83
C GLY A 153 73.77 48.63 -2.10
N SER A 154 73.22 49.83 -2.31
CA SER A 154 72.79 50.28 -3.63
C SER A 154 74.03 50.37 -4.53
N GLY A 155 74.28 49.37 -5.37
CA GLY A 155 75.29 49.47 -6.40
C GLY A 155 75.71 48.14 -7.02
N SER A 156 75.47 48.05 -8.33
CA SER A 156 76.06 47.10 -9.29
C SER A 156 75.57 45.65 -9.25
N GLY A 157 75.09 45.19 -10.41
CA GLY A 157 74.58 43.85 -10.62
C GLY A 157 75.61 42.78 -10.28
N VAL A 158 75.34 42.04 -9.20
CA VAL A 158 75.98 40.75 -8.95
C VAL A 158 75.58 39.84 -10.10
N THR A 159 76.53 39.59 -11.01
CA THR A 159 76.38 38.57 -12.04
C THR A 159 76.47 37.23 -11.34
N LEU A 160 75.31 36.61 -11.07
CA LEU A 160 75.26 35.23 -10.61
C LEU A 160 75.97 34.38 -11.66
N ASN A 161 76.89 33.51 -11.23
CA ASN A 161 77.45 32.56 -12.16
C ASN A 161 76.35 31.61 -12.64
N SER A 162 76.58 30.92 -13.76
CA SER A 162 75.56 30.06 -14.38
C SER A 162 74.98 29.02 -13.41
N GLU A 163 75.80 28.51 -12.49
CA GLU A 163 75.39 27.53 -11.49
C GLU A 163 74.48 28.13 -10.41
N GLN A 164 74.76 29.35 -9.95
CA GLN A 164 73.93 30.08 -8.99
C GLN A 164 72.62 30.53 -9.62
N GLN A 165 72.64 30.95 -10.89
CA GLN A 165 71.43 31.31 -11.62
C GLN A 165 70.53 30.08 -11.85
N GLU A 166 71.12 28.91 -12.12
CA GLU A 166 70.38 27.66 -12.26
C GLU A 166 69.74 27.24 -10.93
N LYS A 167 70.46 27.36 -9.82
CA LYS A 167 69.92 27.11 -8.47
C LYS A 167 68.77 28.08 -8.13
N LEU A 168 68.91 29.36 -8.46
CA LEU A 168 67.85 30.37 -8.25
C LEU A 168 66.61 30.07 -9.10
N ASN A 169 66.79 29.71 -10.38
CA ASN A 169 65.69 29.34 -11.27
C ASN A 169 64.98 28.05 -10.81
N LYS A 170 65.71 27.11 -10.20
CA LYS A 170 65.13 25.91 -9.60
C LYS A 170 64.32 26.25 -8.34
N TYR A 171 64.80 27.19 -7.53
CA TYR A 171 64.11 27.67 -6.35
C TYR A 171 62.82 28.43 -6.67
N ASP A 172 62.82 29.32 -7.66
CA ASP A 172 61.61 30.05 -8.08
C ASP A 172 60.52 29.13 -8.65
N LYS A 173 60.91 28.01 -9.27
CA LYS A 173 59.98 26.95 -9.70
C LYS A 173 59.40 26.19 -8.51
N LEU A 174 60.23 25.84 -7.52
CA LEU A 174 59.77 25.17 -6.29
C LEU A 174 58.83 26.06 -5.48
N ARG A 175 59.09 27.37 -5.42
CA ARG A 175 58.25 28.34 -4.71
C ARG A 175 56.89 28.52 -5.38
N LYS A 176 56.84 28.69 -6.71
CA LYS A 176 55.56 28.72 -7.45
C LYS A 176 54.76 27.43 -7.29
N TRP A 177 55.45 26.29 -7.16
CA TRP A 177 54.82 25.00 -6.97
C TRP A 177 54.29 24.83 -5.54
N ALA A 178 54.99 25.29 -4.51
CA ALA A 178 54.48 25.31 -3.13
C ALA A 178 53.22 26.19 -3.00
N ASP A 179 53.19 27.34 -3.67
CA ASP A 179 52.00 28.21 -3.73
C ASP A 179 50.83 27.56 -4.50
N GLU A 180 51.09 26.62 -5.41
CA GLU A 180 50.08 25.83 -6.14
C GLU A 180 49.63 24.60 -5.34
N GLU A 181 50.54 23.95 -4.61
CA GLU A 181 50.27 22.85 -3.69
C GLU A 181 49.42 23.32 -2.50
N GLU A 182 49.73 24.48 -1.93
CA GLU A 182 48.92 25.11 -0.88
C GLU A 182 47.50 25.45 -1.37
N LYS A 183 47.34 25.84 -2.64
CA LYS A 183 46.01 26.00 -3.26
C LYS A 183 45.28 24.68 -3.52
N VAL A 184 46.00 23.62 -3.86
CA VAL A 184 45.39 22.28 -4.04
C VAL A 184 44.99 21.69 -2.69
N ILE A 185 45.80 21.92 -1.64
CA ILE A 185 45.48 21.55 -0.26
C ILE A 185 44.33 22.41 0.25
N GLU A 186 44.32 23.72 0.04
CA GLU A 186 43.22 24.61 0.42
C GLU A 186 41.94 24.22 -0.33
N LEU A 187 41.99 23.89 -1.62
CA LEU A 187 40.83 23.38 -2.38
C LEU A 187 40.39 21.99 -1.89
N ALA A 188 41.32 21.10 -1.51
CA ALA A 188 41.00 19.80 -0.95
C ALA A 188 40.42 19.91 0.47
N GLU A 189 40.94 20.82 1.28
CA GLU A 189 40.43 21.17 2.61
C GLU A 189 39.08 21.88 2.48
N ASP A 190 38.86 22.74 1.50
CA ASP A 190 37.56 23.37 1.19
C ASP A 190 36.55 22.30 0.73
N ILE A 191 36.96 21.32 -0.09
CA ILE A 191 36.13 20.14 -0.43
C ILE A 191 35.84 19.27 0.81
N LEU A 192 36.79 19.15 1.74
CA LEU A 192 36.65 18.35 2.97
C LEU A 192 35.91 19.09 4.10
N THR A 193 35.89 20.43 4.10
CA THR A 193 35.36 21.27 5.20
C THR A 193 34.14 22.13 4.81
N HIS A 194 34.00 22.50 3.53
CA HIS A 194 32.79 23.08 2.93
C HIS A 194 31.96 22.06 2.13
N SER A 195 32.33 20.78 2.19
CA SER A 195 31.30 19.75 2.32
C SER A 195 30.58 20.02 3.65
N ASP A 196 29.63 20.97 3.63
CA ASP A 196 28.38 20.78 4.36
C ASP A 196 28.01 19.33 4.07
N VAL A 197 28.31 18.44 5.03
CA VAL A 197 28.04 17.02 4.94
C VAL A 197 26.53 16.92 4.96
N ALA A 198 25.89 17.20 3.82
CA ALA A 198 24.58 16.73 3.49
C ALA A 198 24.63 15.27 3.92
N ALA A 199 23.86 14.93 4.96
CA ALA A 199 23.86 13.61 5.56
C ALA A 199 23.97 12.61 4.41
N ASN A 200 25.14 11.97 4.30
CA ASN A 200 25.41 11.18 3.12
C ASN A 200 24.44 9.98 3.29
N LYS A 201 23.43 9.90 2.45
CA LYS A 201 22.31 8.97 2.58
C LYS A 201 22.44 7.90 1.51
N LEU A 202 22.05 6.65 1.76
CA LEU A 202 22.04 5.64 0.71
C LEU A 202 21.12 6.11 -0.43
N THR A 203 21.58 6.08 -1.67
CA THR A 203 20.82 6.58 -2.84
C THR A 203 20.69 5.53 -3.93
N GLY A 204 19.79 5.76 -4.90
CA GLY A 204 19.64 4.88 -6.07
C GLY A 204 18.86 3.61 -5.77
N VAL A 205 19.18 2.53 -6.50
CA VAL A 205 18.48 1.24 -6.43
C VAL A 205 19.29 0.27 -5.58
N LEU A 206 18.68 -0.28 -4.54
CA LEU A 206 19.27 -1.32 -3.69
C LEU A 206 18.59 -2.68 -3.95
N GLU A 207 19.38 -3.66 -4.40
CA GLU A 207 18.92 -5.04 -4.60
C GLU A 207 19.43 -5.94 -3.47
N ILE A 208 18.51 -6.61 -2.78
CA ILE A 208 18.79 -7.54 -1.68
C ILE A 208 18.28 -8.90 -2.08
N LYS A 209 19.22 -9.82 -2.33
CA LYS A 209 18.94 -11.07 -3.02
C LYS A 209 19.57 -12.28 -2.34
N ASP A 210 18.82 -13.38 -2.30
CA ASP A 210 19.24 -14.72 -1.87
C ASP A 210 19.68 -14.82 -0.39
N TYR A 211 19.19 -13.92 0.47
CA TYR A 211 19.38 -14.00 1.91
C TYR A 211 18.30 -14.87 2.56
N LEU A 212 18.51 -16.20 2.49
CA LEU A 212 17.54 -17.21 2.93
C LEU A 212 17.18 -17.13 4.43
N ASP A 213 18.10 -16.62 5.24
CA ASP A 213 17.96 -16.52 6.69
C ASP A 213 17.65 -15.12 7.21
N LEU A 214 17.60 -14.10 6.35
CA LEU A 214 17.37 -12.70 6.75
C LEU A 214 15.96 -12.53 7.32
N GLU A 215 15.87 -12.13 8.58
CA GLU A 215 14.59 -11.92 9.27
C GLU A 215 14.20 -10.45 9.40
N GLU A 216 15.18 -9.55 9.51
CA GLU A 216 14.93 -8.13 9.76
C GLU A 216 15.91 -7.24 8.99
N ILE A 217 15.40 -6.12 8.46
CA ILE A 217 16.23 -5.11 7.80
C ILE A 217 15.82 -3.67 8.16
N GLU A 218 16.82 -2.86 8.50
CA GLU A 218 16.70 -1.43 8.83
C GLU A 218 17.50 -0.59 7.82
N LEU A 219 16.80 0.22 7.03
CA LEU A 219 17.34 1.14 6.01
C LEU A 219 16.66 2.52 6.11
N ASP A 220 16.19 2.92 7.29
CA ASP A 220 15.57 4.24 7.46
C ASP A 220 16.58 5.39 7.38
N ASP A 221 16.05 6.60 7.17
CA ASP A 221 16.81 7.86 7.05
C ASP A 221 17.83 7.91 5.92
N ASN A 222 17.51 7.28 4.78
CA ASN A 222 18.32 7.29 3.56
C ASN A 222 17.67 8.15 2.45
N GLU A 223 18.09 8.00 1.19
CA GLU A 223 17.60 8.71 0.00
C GLU A 223 17.43 7.73 -1.19
N LEU A 224 17.05 6.48 -0.87
CA LEU A 224 16.89 5.41 -1.85
C LEU A 224 15.76 5.74 -2.82
N ASP A 225 15.96 5.44 -4.09
CA ASP A 225 14.95 5.59 -5.15
C ASP A 225 14.09 4.31 -5.27
N GLU A 226 14.68 3.14 -5.05
CA GLU A 226 14.02 1.84 -5.13
C GLU A 226 14.73 0.80 -4.25
N VAL A 227 13.96 -0.10 -3.64
CA VAL A 227 14.49 -1.26 -2.91
C VAL A 227 13.79 -2.52 -3.43
N VAL A 228 14.58 -3.50 -3.86
CA VAL A 228 14.10 -4.76 -4.41
C VAL A 228 14.58 -5.91 -3.54
N PHE A 229 13.63 -6.68 -2.99
CA PHE A 229 13.93 -7.89 -2.24
C PHE A 229 13.63 -9.12 -3.09
N ILE A 230 14.60 -10.03 -3.23
CA ILE A 230 14.49 -11.24 -4.05
C ILE A 230 14.93 -12.43 -3.21
N ASN A 231 14.06 -13.44 -3.04
CA ASN A 231 14.43 -14.68 -2.34
C ASN A 231 14.94 -14.45 -0.90
N CYS A 232 14.14 -13.72 -0.11
CA CYS A 232 14.35 -13.50 1.33
C CYS A 232 13.17 -14.08 2.13
N PRO A 233 12.96 -15.41 2.11
CA PRO A 233 11.73 -16.06 2.58
C PRO A 233 11.46 -15.92 4.08
N LYS A 234 12.49 -15.62 4.88
CA LYS A 234 12.35 -15.46 6.33
C LYS A 234 12.15 -14.00 6.77
N LEU A 235 12.06 -13.05 5.84
CA LEU A 235 12.00 -11.63 6.17
C LEU A 235 10.66 -11.26 6.83
N LYS A 236 10.71 -10.93 8.12
CA LYS A 236 9.57 -10.59 8.99
C LYS A 236 9.42 -9.08 9.18
N LYS A 237 10.52 -8.32 9.18
CA LYS A 237 10.47 -6.87 9.43
C LYS A 237 11.29 -6.08 8.41
N ILE A 238 10.68 -5.02 7.88
CA ILE A 238 11.31 -4.08 6.95
C ILE A 238 11.07 -2.65 7.45
N ASN A 239 12.14 -1.88 7.64
CA ASN A 239 12.06 -0.44 7.86
C ASN A 239 12.80 0.34 6.76
N LEU A 240 12.04 1.05 5.93
CA LEU A 240 12.49 1.95 4.86
C LEU A 240 12.02 3.39 5.11
N SER A 241 11.73 3.75 6.36
CA SER A 241 11.16 5.07 6.67
C SER A 241 12.13 6.21 6.35
N LYS A 242 11.63 7.42 6.11
CA LYS A 242 12.45 8.63 5.91
C LYS A 242 13.44 8.54 4.76
N ASN A 243 13.07 7.88 3.66
CA ASN A 243 13.90 7.76 2.46
C ASN A 243 13.67 8.90 1.44
N LYS A 244 13.05 10.00 1.86
CA LYS A 244 12.79 11.17 1.01
C LYS A 244 14.05 12.02 0.83
N LYS A 245 14.33 12.41 -0.41
CA LYS A 245 15.47 13.28 -0.77
C LYS A 245 15.34 14.67 -0.14
N THR A 246 16.44 15.16 0.41
CA THR A 246 16.56 16.55 0.87
C THR A 246 16.27 17.51 -0.29
N GLY A 247 15.25 18.37 -0.13
CA GLY A 247 14.76 19.26 -1.20
C GLY A 247 13.41 18.86 -1.84
N GLY A 248 12.84 17.72 -1.45
CA GLY A 248 11.39 17.50 -1.58
C GLY A 248 10.91 16.81 -2.86
N THR A 249 11.80 16.39 -3.76
CA THR A 249 11.43 15.56 -4.93
C THR A 249 12.35 14.35 -5.04
N GLY A 250 11.87 13.18 -4.66
CA GLY A 250 12.58 11.91 -4.77
C GLY A 250 12.59 11.13 -3.47
N GLY A 251 12.75 9.82 -3.61
CA GLY A 251 12.62 8.84 -2.54
C GLY A 251 11.97 7.57 -3.10
N ILE A 252 11.70 6.61 -2.23
CA ILE A 252 11.18 5.31 -2.68
C ILE A 252 9.79 5.53 -3.25
N LYS A 253 9.62 5.21 -4.55
CA LYS A 253 8.32 5.35 -5.25
C LYS A 253 7.51 4.07 -5.28
N LYS A 254 8.21 2.93 -5.31
CA LYS A 254 7.61 1.61 -5.46
C LYS A 254 8.36 0.62 -4.59
N ILE A 255 7.58 -0.22 -3.91
CA ILE A 255 8.09 -1.37 -3.18
C ILE A 255 7.34 -2.60 -3.72
N ASP A 256 8.09 -3.56 -4.26
CA ASP A 256 7.55 -4.83 -4.75
C ASP A 256 7.94 -5.97 -3.80
N LEU A 257 7.01 -6.32 -2.91
CA LEU A 257 7.20 -7.39 -1.92
C LEU A 257 6.79 -8.77 -2.45
N ASN A 258 6.35 -8.87 -3.71
CA ASN A 258 5.94 -10.14 -4.30
C ASN A 258 7.13 -11.10 -4.52
N LYS A 259 8.35 -10.55 -4.58
CA LYS A 259 9.60 -11.27 -4.83
C LYS A 259 10.33 -11.75 -3.56
N LEU A 260 9.74 -11.56 -2.37
CA LEU A 260 10.34 -12.04 -1.11
C LEU A 260 10.51 -13.57 -1.04
N LYS A 261 9.90 -14.33 -1.94
CA LYS A 261 9.81 -15.79 -1.87
C LYS A 261 10.99 -16.46 -2.55
N VAL A 262 11.29 -17.69 -2.12
CA VAL A 262 12.19 -18.58 -2.86
C VAL A 262 11.60 -18.86 -4.23
N ASN A 263 12.47 -18.84 -5.23
CA ASN A 263 12.20 -18.96 -6.65
C ASN A 263 11.65 -20.36 -7.05
N THR A 264 10.57 -20.82 -6.41
CA THR A 264 9.91 -22.08 -6.73
C THR A 264 8.80 -21.81 -7.74
N ALA A 265 8.81 -22.60 -8.82
CA ALA A 265 7.93 -22.46 -9.99
C ALA A 265 6.43 -22.74 -9.73
N SER A 266 5.99 -22.69 -8.47
CA SER A 266 4.59 -22.85 -8.07
C SER A 266 4.00 -21.51 -7.62
N GLU A 267 2.68 -21.41 -7.75
CA GLU A 267 1.89 -20.23 -7.40
C GLU A 267 2.35 -19.54 -6.11
N ALA A 268 2.66 -18.26 -6.19
CA ALA A 268 2.20 -17.25 -5.26
C ALA A 268 2.20 -17.51 -3.72
N GLU A 269 3.02 -18.36 -3.10
CA GLU A 269 2.88 -18.74 -1.66
C GLU A 269 3.00 -17.55 -0.69
N ASP A 270 1.98 -17.22 0.09
CA ASP A 270 2.01 -16.13 1.08
C ASP A 270 3.36 -15.91 1.81
N ASN A 271 3.84 -14.66 1.88
CA ASN A 271 5.06 -14.30 2.61
C ASN A 271 4.80 -14.16 4.12
N ILE A 272 5.87 -14.23 4.92
CA ILE A 272 5.80 -14.17 6.39
C ILE A 272 6.04 -12.76 6.95
N LEU A 273 5.97 -11.71 6.13
CA LEU A 273 6.25 -10.34 6.57
C LEU A 273 5.22 -9.91 7.62
N GLU A 274 5.69 -9.54 8.81
CA GLU A 274 4.85 -9.16 9.96
C GLU A 274 4.80 -7.64 10.16
N GLU A 275 5.87 -6.91 9.81
CA GLU A 275 6.01 -5.48 10.06
C GLU A 275 6.67 -4.76 8.87
N LEU A 276 5.98 -3.73 8.36
CA LEU A 276 6.46 -2.88 7.27
C LEU A 276 6.37 -1.40 7.68
N MET A 277 7.52 -0.73 7.77
CA MET A 277 7.63 0.69 8.04
C MET A 277 8.18 1.41 6.81
N VAL A 278 7.34 2.19 6.14
CA VAL A 278 7.67 2.90 4.89
C VAL A 278 7.18 4.35 4.91
N GLY A 279 7.04 4.91 6.11
CA GLY A 279 6.62 6.30 6.28
C GLY A 279 7.67 7.31 5.79
N GLU A 280 7.25 8.53 5.50
CA GLU A 280 8.15 9.63 5.09
C GLU A 280 8.92 9.33 3.80
N ASN A 281 8.19 8.86 2.79
CA ASN A 281 8.68 8.55 1.45
C ASN A 281 7.87 9.30 0.37
N ASP A 282 8.17 9.01 -0.90
CA ASP A 282 7.43 9.49 -2.07
C ASP A 282 6.70 8.33 -2.77
N LEU A 283 6.15 7.38 -2.00
CA LEU A 283 5.51 6.19 -2.55
C LEU A 283 4.27 6.57 -3.36
N ASP A 284 4.17 5.99 -4.55
CA ASP A 284 2.96 6.06 -5.39
C ASP A 284 2.10 4.82 -5.15
N LYS A 285 2.74 3.63 -5.06
CA LYS A 285 2.06 2.34 -4.97
C LYS A 285 2.76 1.36 -4.04
N ILE A 286 1.97 0.58 -3.32
CA ILE A 286 2.47 -0.55 -2.51
C ILE A 286 1.67 -1.81 -2.87
N ALA A 287 2.39 -2.90 -3.19
CA ALA A 287 1.80 -4.21 -3.45
C ALA A 287 1.94 -5.12 -2.21
N LEU A 288 0.82 -5.40 -1.55
CA LEU A 288 0.71 -6.21 -0.33
C LEU A 288 -0.01 -7.56 -0.57
N ALA A 289 -0.27 -7.94 -1.82
CA ALA A 289 -1.11 -9.09 -2.18
C ALA A 289 -0.73 -10.40 -1.48
N HIS A 290 0.57 -10.60 -1.21
CA HIS A 290 1.09 -11.81 -0.56
C HIS A 290 1.53 -11.58 0.90
N CYS A 291 1.27 -10.41 1.49
CA CYS A 291 1.69 -10.07 2.85
C CYS A 291 0.63 -10.48 3.90
N VAL A 292 0.05 -11.67 3.80
CA VAL A 292 -1.10 -12.08 4.65
C VAL A 292 -0.78 -12.12 6.15
N ALA A 293 0.51 -12.26 6.50
CA ALA A 293 1.00 -12.27 7.86
C ALA A 293 1.17 -10.85 8.46
N LEU A 294 1.01 -9.79 7.66
CA LEU A 294 1.33 -8.42 8.05
C LEU A 294 0.42 -7.93 9.17
N GLN A 295 1.03 -7.63 10.32
CA GLN A 295 0.36 -7.17 11.53
C GLN A 295 0.42 -5.66 11.68
N LYS A 296 1.54 -5.05 11.24
CA LYS A 296 1.80 -3.63 11.38
C LYS A 296 2.23 -3.01 10.06
N LEU A 297 1.55 -1.95 9.67
CA LEU A 297 1.84 -1.18 8.47
C LEU A 297 1.90 0.32 8.81
N TYR A 298 3.08 0.91 8.65
CA TYR A 298 3.34 2.33 8.89
C TYR A 298 3.64 3.01 7.56
N ILE A 299 2.69 3.80 7.06
CA ILE A 299 2.73 4.42 5.71
C ILE A 299 2.57 5.95 5.78
N GLN A 300 2.68 6.55 6.97
CA GLN A 300 2.52 7.98 7.20
C GLN A 300 3.34 8.85 6.24
N LYS A 301 2.84 10.06 5.96
CA LYS A 301 3.56 11.09 5.19
C LYS A 301 4.07 10.60 3.82
N ASN A 302 3.23 9.86 3.09
CA ASN A 302 3.42 9.52 1.67
C ASN A 302 2.36 10.26 0.82
N PRO A 303 2.61 11.52 0.42
CA PRO A 303 1.58 12.39 -0.20
C PRO A 303 1.10 11.94 -1.58
N ASN A 304 1.89 11.10 -2.26
CA ASN A 304 1.59 10.58 -3.59
C ASN A 304 0.94 9.20 -3.57
N LEU A 305 0.86 8.55 -2.40
CA LEU A 305 0.37 7.19 -2.30
C LEU A 305 -1.13 7.17 -2.63
N ASP A 306 -1.47 6.61 -3.78
CA ASP A 306 -2.83 6.55 -4.31
C ASP A 306 -3.39 5.12 -4.34
N GLU A 307 -2.51 4.12 -4.39
CA GLU A 307 -2.87 2.71 -4.54
C GLU A 307 -2.21 1.81 -3.47
N LEU A 308 -3.06 1.11 -2.72
CA LEU A 308 -2.69 0.06 -1.75
C LEU A 308 -3.33 -1.26 -2.21
N ASN A 309 -2.59 -2.07 -2.97
CA ASN A 309 -3.10 -3.33 -3.51
C ASN A 309 -2.89 -4.47 -2.52
N GLY A 310 -3.88 -5.36 -2.38
CA GLY A 310 -3.79 -6.52 -1.50
C GLY A 310 -4.06 -6.21 -0.03
N LEU A 311 -4.57 -5.01 0.29
CA LEU A 311 -4.99 -4.68 1.66
C LEU A 311 -6.12 -5.59 2.13
N GLU A 312 -6.98 -6.03 1.21
CA GLU A 312 -8.06 -6.98 1.41
C GLU A 312 -7.58 -8.40 1.79
N ASN A 313 -6.33 -8.75 1.48
CA ASN A 313 -5.74 -10.05 1.82
C ASN A 313 -5.15 -10.08 3.24
N LEU A 314 -5.07 -8.92 3.90
CA LEU A 314 -4.49 -8.82 5.24
C LEU A 314 -5.49 -9.33 6.29
N LYS A 315 -5.29 -10.57 6.75
CA LYS A 315 -6.19 -11.20 7.73
C LYS A 315 -6.02 -10.68 9.16
N LYS A 316 -4.88 -10.07 9.48
CA LYS A 316 -4.43 -9.82 10.86
C LYS A 316 -3.87 -8.42 11.13
N THR A 317 -3.99 -7.45 10.22
CA THR A 317 -3.38 -6.14 10.46
C THR A 317 -4.05 -5.41 11.62
N GLN A 318 -3.31 -5.21 12.70
CA GLN A 318 -3.77 -4.59 13.95
C GLN A 318 -3.49 -3.09 13.95
N ILE A 319 -2.41 -2.66 13.30
CA ILE A 319 -1.95 -1.27 13.33
C ILE A 319 -1.74 -0.80 11.89
N LEU A 320 -2.60 0.13 11.47
CA LEU A 320 -2.41 0.92 10.27
C LEU A 320 -2.17 2.37 10.71
N ASN A 321 -0.91 2.78 10.76
CA ASN A 321 -0.59 4.18 11.00
C ASN A 321 -0.48 4.91 9.66
N LYS A 322 -1.45 5.79 9.41
CA LYS A 322 -1.53 6.62 8.21
C LYS A 322 -1.51 8.10 8.52
N ASP A 323 -1.19 8.49 9.76
CA ASP A 323 -1.23 9.90 10.18
C ASP A 323 -0.35 10.76 9.25
N GLY A 324 -0.80 11.96 8.90
CA GLY A 324 -0.14 12.83 7.89
C GLY A 324 -0.80 12.77 6.51
N ASP A 325 -0.17 13.41 5.51
CA ASP A 325 -0.72 13.72 4.18
C ASP A 325 -0.98 12.52 3.24
N THR A 326 -1.30 11.33 3.77
CA THR A 326 -1.59 10.16 2.95
C THR A 326 -3.04 10.22 2.45
N LYS A 327 -3.25 10.24 1.13
CA LYS A 327 -4.58 10.41 0.52
C LYS A 327 -5.53 9.23 0.72
N ILE A 328 -5.00 8.06 1.11
CA ILE A 328 -5.80 6.85 1.21
C ILE A 328 -6.64 6.85 2.49
N SER A 329 -7.95 6.72 2.30
CA SER A 329 -8.89 6.39 3.36
C SER A 329 -9.15 4.89 3.32
N PRO A 330 -8.68 4.10 4.31
CA PRO A 330 -8.95 2.67 4.35
C PRO A 330 -10.45 2.49 4.59
N ILE A 331 -11.17 2.12 3.53
CA ILE A 331 -12.49 1.54 3.68
C ILE A 331 -12.24 0.06 3.87
N HIS A 332 -12.35 -0.39 5.11
CA HIS A 332 -12.39 -1.80 5.46
C HIS A 332 -13.31 -2.56 4.47
N SER A 333 -12.78 -3.59 3.79
CA SER A 333 -13.48 -4.26 2.67
C SER A 333 -14.79 -4.92 3.11
N ASP A 334 -14.86 -5.44 4.34
CA ASP A 334 -16.08 -5.97 4.96
C ASP A 334 -17.16 -4.89 5.18
N LYS A 335 -16.75 -3.63 5.27
CA LYS A 335 -17.67 -2.48 5.33
C LYS A 335 -17.94 -1.89 3.96
N LEU A 336 -17.14 -2.17 2.94
CA LEU A 336 -17.30 -1.58 1.60
C LEU A 336 -18.64 -1.99 0.98
N ASP A 337 -19.04 -3.25 1.10
CA ASP A 337 -20.34 -3.71 0.59
C ASP A 337 -21.50 -3.11 1.39
N TYR A 338 -21.35 -3.00 2.72
CA TYR A 338 -22.30 -2.27 3.55
C TYR A 338 -22.39 -0.79 3.13
N TYR A 339 -21.27 -0.12 2.85
CA TYR A 339 -21.25 1.27 2.39
C TYR A 339 -21.85 1.43 1.01
N LYS A 340 -21.58 0.51 0.07
CA LYS A 340 -22.22 0.49 -1.26
C LYS A 340 -23.73 0.36 -1.13
N GLU A 341 -24.20 -0.54 -0.25
CA GLU A 341 -25.62 -0.74 -0.05
C GLU A 341 -26.27 0.46 0.65
N VAL A 342 -25.61 1.06 1.65
CA VAL A 342 -26.07 2.30 2.28
C VAL A 342 -26.12 3.45 1.27
N VAL A 343 -25.11 3.61 0.41
CA VAL A 343 -25.08 4.64 -0.65
C VAL A 343 -26.20 4.43 -1.65
N LYS A 344 -26.44 3.18 -2.06
CA LYS A 344 -27.54 2.81 -2.96
C LYS A 344 -28.90 3.16 -2.34
N VAL A 345 -29.16 2.73 -1.11
CA VAL A 345 -30.41 3.03 -0.38
C VAL A 345 -30.60 4.55 -0.22
N VAL A 346 -29.54 5.29 0.10
CA VAL A 346 -29.60 6.77 0.22
C VAL A 346 -29.94 7.42 -1.13
N ARG A 347 -29.34 6.95 -2.23
CA ARG A 347 -29.62 7.45 -3.58
C ARG A 347 -31.06 7.19 -4.01
N GLU A 348 -31.53 5.96 -3.81
CA GLU A 348 -32.92 5.56 -4.10
C GLU A 348 -33.92 6.41 -3.30
N THR A 349 -33.68 6.57 -2.00
CA THR A 349 -34.55 7.35 -1.11
C THR A 349 -34.58 8.84 -1.45
N ALA A 350 -33.46 9.38 -1.94
CA ALA A 350 -33.34 10.78 -2.34
C ALA A 350 -33.73 11.05 -3.80
N GLY A 351 -34.07 10.03 -4.59
CA GLY A 351 -34.34 10.16 -6.02
C GLY A 351 -33.12 10.65 -6.83
N ILE A 352 -31.90 10.34 -6.37
CA ILE A 352 -30.66 10.77 -7.01
C ILE A 352 -30.17 9.66 -7.95
N ASP A 353 -30.15 9.95 -9.26
CA ASP A 353 -29.60 9.05 -10.29
C ASP A 353 -28.14 8.65 -9.97
N GLU A 354 -27.76 7.41 -10.32
CA GLU A 354 -26.40 6.87 -10.13
C GLU A 354 -25.30 7.79 -10.68
N LYS A 355 -25.58 8.51 -11.77
CA LYS A 355 -24.62 9.41 -12.44
C LYS A 355 -24.42 10.73 -11.70
N ASN A 356 -25.32 11.10 -10.80
CA ASN A 356 -25.23 12.35 -10.05
C ASN A 356 -24.42 12.14 -8.76
N PRO A 357 -23.47 13.03 -8.40
CA PRO A 357 -22.74 12.92 -7.16
C PRO A 357 -23.67 13.15 -5.95
N LEU A 358 -23.44 12.41 -4.86
CA LEU A 358 -24.08 12.70 -3.59
C LEU A 358 -23.66 14.09 -3.09
N PRO A 359 -24.52 14.81 -2.37
CA PRO A 359 -24.14 16.09 -1.78
C PRO A 359 -23.14 15.86 -0.65
N ILE A 360 -21.88 16.20 -0.90
CA ILE A 360 -20.76 16.08 0.06
C ILE A 360 -20.25 17.49 0.38
N ASP A 361 -20.03 17.79 1.65
CA ASP A 361 -19.44 19.05 2.09
C ASP A 361 -17.93 19.10 1.85
N SER A 362 -17.31 20.27 2.10
CA SER A 362 -15.87 20.48 1.93
C SER A 362 -15.00 19.63 2.86
N SER A 363 -15.57 18.96 3.86
CA SER A 363 -14.88 18.02 4.75
C SER A 363 -14.97 16.56 4.28
N GLY A 364 -15.61 16.31 3.14
CA GLY A 364 -15.84 14.96 2.61
C GLY A 364 -16.98 14.22 3.34
N LYS A 365 -17.80 14.91 4.14
CA LYS A 365 -18.96 14.33 4.82
C LYS A 365 -20.24 14.61 4.06
N LEU A 366 -21.23 13.71 4.20
CA LEU A 366 -22.53 13.87 3.56
C LEU A 366 -23.23 15.15 4.09
N ASN A 367 -23.57 16.07 3.19
CA ASN A 367 -24.30 17.29 3.54
C ASN A 367 -25.77 16.95 3.81
N LYS A 368 -26.10 16.83 5.10
CA LYS A 368 -27.43 16.38 5.56
C LYS A 368 -28.56 17.32 5.16
N ASP A 369 -28.29 18.62 5.07
CA ASP A 369 -29.32 19.61 4.79
C ASP A 369 -29.66 19.63 3.29
N GLU A 370 -28.64 19.60 2.43
CA GLU A 370 -28.85 19.48 0.99
C GLU A 370 -29.52 18.14 0.61
N LEU A 371 -29.13 17.05 1.29
CA LEU A 371 -29.78 15.74 1.09
C LEU A 371 -31.25 15.77 1.52
N LYS A 372 -31.57 16.39 2.68
CA LYS A 372 -32.96 16.55 3.12
C LYS A 372 -33.79 17.34 2.12
N ASP A 373 -33.22 18.39 1.53
CA ASP A 373 -33.93 19.21 0.56
C ASP A 373 -34.16 18.46 -0.77
N LYS A 374 -33.21 17.64 -1.21
CA LYS A 374 -33.40 16.74 -2.37
C LYS A 374 -34.44 15.64 -2.09
N ILE A 375 -34.41 15.02 -0.91
CA ILE A 375 -35.43 14.03 -0.48
C ILE A 375 -36.81 14.69 -0.45
N LYS A 376 -36.92 15.91 0.10
CA LYS A 376 -38.18 16.66 0.09
C LYS A 376 -38.63 16.97 -1.33
N ALA A 377 -37.75 17.41 -2.22
CA ALA A 377 -38.09 17.71 -3.61
C ALA A 377 -38.58 16.46 -4.36
N GLY A 378 -37.92 15.31 -4.18
CA GLY A 378 -38.34 14.03 -4.75
C GLY A 378 -39.69 13.56 -4.22
N ALA A 379 -39.87 13.52 -2.90
CA ALA A 379 -41.12 13.11 -2.26
C ALA A 379 -42.31 14.04 -2.58
N ASN A 380 -42.06 15.35 -2.72
CA ASN A 380 -43.11 16.30 -3.06
C ASN A 380 -43.65 16.09 -4.47
N SER A 381 -42.83 15.63 -5.43
CA SER A 381 -43.28 15.42 -6.81
C SER A 381 -44.33 14.31 -6.91
N GLN A 382 -44.11 13.20 -6.20
CA GLN A 382 -45.02 12.05 -6.20
C GLN A 382 -46.29 12.35 -5.40
N LEU A 383 -46.16 12.94 -4.21
CA LEU A 383 -47.32 13.38 -3.40
C LEU A 383 -48.15 14.47 -4.09
N THR A 384 -47.51 15.36 -4.88
CA THR A 384 -48.22 16.36 -5.67
C THR A 384 -49.02 15.72 -6.78
N SER A 385 -48.46 14.74 -7.49
CA SER A 385 -49.18 14.00 -8.53
C SER A 385 -50.35 13.20 -7.98
N GLU A 386 -50.20 12.54 -6.82
CA GLU A 386 -51.29 11.81 -6.15
C GLU A 386 -52.36 12.75 -5.62
N ARG A 387 -51.97 13.90 -5.03
CA ARG A 387 -52.92 14.93 -4.57
C ARG A 387 -53.70 15.53 -5.72
N ASP A 388 -53.05 15.80 -6.85
CA ASP A 388 -53.70 16.41 -8.00
C ASP A 388 -54.61 15.40 -8.71
N ALA A 389 -54.24 14.11 -8.76
CA ALA A 389 -55.13 13.02 -9.17
C ALA A 389 -56.35 12.89 -8.23
N ALA A 390 -56.14 12.91 -6.91
CA ALA A 390 -57.23 12.85 -5.94
C ALA A 390 -58.17 14.08 -6.04
N LYS A 391 -57.64 15.26 -6.34
CA LYS A 391 -58.45 16.46 -6.62
C LYS A 391 -59.26 16.33 -7.90
N GLN A 392 -58.68 15.74 -8.94
CA GLN A 392 -59.38 15.44 -10.19
C GLN A 392 -60.54 14.45 -9.94
N GLU A 393 -60.28 13.35 -9.24
CA GLU A 393 -61.31 12.36 -8.89
C GLU A 393 -62.41 12.96 -8.00
N ALA A 394 -62.05 13.79 -7.03
CA ALA A 394 -63.01 14.49 -6.18
C ALA A 394 -63.87 15.47 -6.99
N LYS A 395 -63.29 16.16 -7.98
CA LYS A 395 -64.03 17.04 -8.89
C LYS A 395 -64.99 16.24 -9.77
N GLU A 396 -64.55 15.12 -10.35
CA GLU A 396 -65.42 14.26 -11.16
C GLU A 396 -66.57 13.66 -10.34
N ALA A 397 -66.32 13.28 -9.09
CA ALA A 397 -67.37 12.84 -8.17
C ALA A 397 -68.37 13.96 -7.86
N LYS A 398 -67.87 15.19 -7.69
CA LYS A 398 -68.70 16.39 -7.47
C LYS A 398 -69.57 16.74 -8.68
N ASP A 399 -69.01 16.66 -9.89
CA ASP A 399 -69.72 16.92 -11.14
C ASP A 399 -70.83 15.86 -11.38
N LYS A 400 -70.58 14.60 -10.99
CA LYS A 400 -71.61 13.54 -11.01
C LYS A 400 -72.73 13.78 -9.99
N LEU A 401 -72.42 14.27 -8.78
CA LEU A 401 -73.40 14.58 -7.74
C LEU A 401 -74.31 15.76 -8.13
N THR A 402 -73.73 16.81 -8.71
CA THR A 402 -74.49 17.97 -9.20
C THR A 402 -75.40 17.60 -10.36
N GLY A 403 -74.98 16.70 -11.25
CA GLY A 403 -75.84 16.12 -12.31
C GLY A 403 -77.06 15.35 -11.78
N LEU A 404 -77.03 14.88 -10.53
CA LEU A 404 -78.15 14.23 -9.84
C LEU A 404 -79.06 15.22 -9.09
N GLY A 405 -78.84 16.54 -9.26
CA GLY A 405 -79.64 17.58 -8.61
C GLY A 405 -79.33 17.80 -7.13
N LEU A 406 -78.27 17.17 -6.61
CA LEU A 406 -77.78 17.33 -5.25
C LEU A 406 -76.67 18.39 -5.27
N GLY A 407 -77.00 19.61 -4.86
CA GLY A 407 -76.03 20.71 -4.78
C GLY A 407 -74.95 20.47 -3.70
N ASP A 408 -73.97 21.37 -3.66
CA ASP A 408 -72.74 21.34 -2.85
C ASP A 408 -72.91 21.11 -1.32
N SER A 409 -74.14 21.11 -0.81
CA SER A 409 -74.48 20.95 0.62
C SER A 409 -75.33 19.71 0.91
N ALA A 410 -75.34 18.71 0.03
CA ALA A 410 -76.05 17.46 0.28
C ALA A 410 -75.38 16.69 1.43
N ASP A 411 -75.99 16.75 2.61
CA ASP A 411 -75.60 15.92 3.74
C ASP A 411 -75.89 14.43 3.48
N GLN A 412 -75.26 13.57 4.28
CA GLN A 412 -75.36 12.12 4.16
C GLN A 412 -76.82 11.62 4.22
N GLN A 413 -77.70 12.40 4.86
CA GLN A 413 -79.11 12.10 5.05
C GLN A 413 -79.93 12.41 3.79
N LYS A 414 -79.70 13.55 3.12
CA LYS A 414 -80.28 13.86 1.80
C LYS A 414 -79.85 12.86 0.71
N LEU A 415 -78.59 12.42 0.73
CA LEU A 415 -78.11 11.37 -0.17
C LEU A 415 -78.87 10.06 0.05
N LEU A 416 -79.07 9.66 1.31
CA LEU A 416 -79.84 8.47 1.67
C LEU A 416 -81.33 8.58 1.32
N GLU A 417 -81.91 9.76 1.44
CA GLU A 417 -83.31 10.01 1.05
C GLU A 417 -83.50 9.94 -0.46
N GLU A 418 -82.62 10.54 -1.26
CA GLU A 418 -82.75 10.50 -2.73
C GLU A 418 -82.46 9.08 -3.28
N ILE A 419 -81.55 8.32 -2.67
CA ILE A 419 -81.36 6.88 -2.94
C ILE A 419 -82.63 6.09 -2.61
N LYS A 420 -83.30 6.38 -1.49
CA LYS A 420 -84.59 5.74 -1.14
C LYS A 420 -85.71 6.12 -2.11
N LYS A 421 -85.74 7.38 -2.56
CA LYS A 421 -86.70 7.89 -3.54
C LYS A 421 -86.55 7.24 -4.91
N LEU A 422 -85.30 7.02 -5.35
CA LEU A 422 -84.97 6.29 -6.56
C LEU A 422 -85.32 4.79 -6.45
N LYS A 423 -85.19 4.19 -5.26
CA LYS A 423 -85.61 2.79 -5.01
C LYS A 423 -87.13 2.59 -4.96
N GLY A 424 -87.93 3.66 -4.82
CA GLY A 424 -89.38 3.59 -4.65
C GLY A 424 -90.22 3.98 -5.88
N ARG A 425 -89.59 4.40 -6.99
CA ARG A 425 -90.34 4.73 -8.22
C ARG A 425 -90.84 3.46 -8.91
N PRO A 426 -92.15 3.34 -9.24
CA PRO A 426 -92.63 2.28 -10.12
C PRO A 426 -91.96 2.46 -11.48
N THR A 427 -91.16 1.48 -11.89
CA THR A 427 -90.54 1.42 -13.21
C THR A 427 -91.62 1.07 -14.24
N SER A 428 -92.40 2.05 -14.67
CA SER A 428 -93.32 1.90 -15.80
C SER A 428 -92.72 2.37 -17.13
N SER A 429 -91.43 2.75 -17.18
CA SER A 429 -90.74 3.01 -18.44
C SER A 429 -89.22 2.74 -18.47
N CYS A 430 -88.63 2.13 -17.43
CA CYS A 430 -87.27 1.62 -17.58
C CYS A 430 -87.34 0.31 -18.37
N THR A 431 -86.85 0.36 -19.60
CA THR A 431 -86.54 -0.84 -20.37
C THR A 431 -85.62 -1.71 -19.53
N HIS A 432 -85.92 -3.00 -19.48
CA HIS A 432 -85.25 -4.03 -18.65
C HIS A 432 -83.71 -4.08 -18.82
N THR A 433 -83.19 -3.39 -19.83
CA THR A 433 -81.78 -3.33 -20.23
C THR A 433 -80.83 -2.81 -19.16
N ASP A 434 -81.17 -1.80 -18.35
CA ASP A 434 -80.20 -1.26 -17.39
C ASP A 434 -80.01 -2.17 -16.17
N TYR A 435 -81.10 -2.77 -15.69
CA TYR A 435 -81.03 -3.75 -14.61
C TYR A 435 -80.29 -5.02 -15.07
N ASP A 436 -80.59 -5.50 -16.28
CA ASP A 436 -79.93 -6.67 -16.85
C ASP A 436 -78.45 -6.39 -17.17
N THR A 437 -78.10 -5.16 -17.57
CA THR A 437 -76.70 -4.74 -17.77
C THR A 437 -75.93 -4.77 -16.46
N VAL A 438 -76.44 -4.11 -15.41
CA VAL A 438 -75.78 -4.08 -14.08
C VAL A 438 -75.70 -5.48 -13.47
N LYS A 439 -76.73 -6.31 -13.67
CA LYS A 439 -76.72 -7.71 -13.24
C LYS A 439 -75.67 -8.53 -13.99
N SER A 440 -75.56 -8.35 -15.31
CA SER A 440 -74.53 -9.02 -16.11
C SER A 440 -73.12 -8.56 -15.71
N GLU A 441 -72.95 -7.27 -15.41
CA GLU A 441 -71.66 -6.70 -15.00
C GLU A 441 -71.24 -7.23 -13.63
N ARG A 442 -72.18 -7.31 -12.68
CA ARG A 442 -71.96 -7.96 -11.38
C ARG A 442 -71.60 -9.43 -11.53
N ASP A 443 -72.29 -10.16 -12.40
CA ASP A 443 -72.05 -11.59 -12.60
C ASP A 443 -70.71 -11.83 -13.34
N ASN A 444 -70.32 -10.93 -14.25
CA ASN A 444 -69.00 -10.90 -14.89
C ASN A 444 -67.90 -10.60 -13.86
N LEU A 445 -68.07 -9.60 -13.00
CA LEU A 445 -67.12 -9.26 -11.94
C LEU A 445 -66.98 -10.41 -10.93
N ARG A 446 -68.09 -11.07 -10.57
CA ARG A 446 -68.06 -12.25 -9.70
C ARG A 446 -67.28 -13.39 -10.34
N THR A 447 -67.48 -13.62 -11.63
CA THR A 447 -66.74 -14.63 -12.40
C THR A 447 -65.25 -14.27 -12.48
N ASP A 448 -64.92 -13.00 -12.70
CA ASP A 448 -63.54 -12.52 -12.75
C ASP A 448 -62.83 -12.68 -11.41
N VAL A 449 -63.49 -12.34 -10.30
CA VAL A 449 -62.98 -12.55 -8.93
C VAL A 449 -62.74 -14.03 -8.64
N GLU A 450 -63.68 -14.91 -8.99
CA GLU A 450 -63.51 -16.35 -8.81
C GLU A 450 -62.40 -16.92 -9.70
N SER A 451 -62.24 -16.41 -10.93
CA SER A 451 -61.13 -16.79 -11.82
C SER A 451 -59.77 -16.36 -11.27
N LYS A 452 -59.70 -15.16 -10.69
CA LYS A 452 -58.49 -14.63 -10.04
C LYS A 452 -58.17 -15.40 -8.77
N LYS A 453 -59.16 -15.74 -7.95
CA LYS A 453 -58.96 -16.62 -6.78
C LYS A 453 -58.42 -17.98 -7.18
N ARG A 454 -58.95 -18.61 -8.24
CA ARG A 454 -58.40 -19.88 -8.75
C ARG A 454 -56.96 -19.73 -9.22
N LYS A 455 -56.63 -18.67 -9.97
CA LYS A 455 -55.24 -18.38 -10.39
C LYS A 455 -54.32 -18.14 -9.19
N ILE A 456 -54.79 -17.46 -8.14
CA ILE A 456 -54.02 -17.27 -6.91
C ILE A 456 -53.75 -18.62 -6.23
N SER A 457 -54.76 -19.48 -6.07
CA SER A 457 -54.57 -20.82 -5.51
C SER A 457 -53.72 -21.75 -6.39
N GLU A 458 -53.74 -21.60 -7.72
CA GLU A 458 -52.85 -22.31 -8.64
C GLU A 458 -51.39 -21.82 -8.55
N LEU A 459 -51.18 -20.52 -8.29
CA LEU A 459 -49.86 -19.94 -8.06
C LEU A 459 -49.30 -20.32 -6.70
N GLU A 460 -50.12 -20.34 -5.66
CA GLU A 460 -49.75 -20.79 -4.31
C GLU A 460 -49.37 -22.27 -4.27
N ASN A 461 -50.05 -23.11 -5.05
CA ASN A 461 -49.73 -24.54 -5.18
C ASN A 461 -48.64 -24.85 -6.23
N GLY A 462 -48.23 -23.86 -7.03
CA GLY A 462 -47.30 -24.04 -8.16
C GLY A 462 -45.84 -24.21 -7.75
N PHE A 463 -45.46 -23.79 -6.54
CA PHE A 463 -44.08 -23.84 -6.07
C PHE A 463 -43.85 -25.04 -5.14
N GLN A 464 -43.82 -26.25 -5.71
CA GLN A 464 -43.47 -27.47 -4.99
C GLN A 464 -42.06 -27.93 -5.39
N ILE A 465 -41.13 -27.85 -4.44
CA ILE A 465 -39.83 -28.53 -4.54
C ILE A 465 -40.11 -30.03 -4.46
N SER A 466 -39.72 -30.78 -5.50
CA SER A 466 -39.88 -32.24 -5.51
C SER A 466 -39.10 -32.89 -4.37
N ASP A 467 -39.55 -34.04 -3.90
CA ASP A 467 -38.87 -34.75 -2.81
C ASP A 467 -37.44 -35.17 -3.21
N ASP A 468 -37.20 -35.46 -4.49
CA ASP A 468 -35.86 -35.68 -5.05
C ASP A 468 -34.96 -34.44 -4.91
N GLN A 469 -35.48 -33.25 -5.19
CA GLN A 469 -34.73 -32.00 -5.02
C GLN A 469 -34.46 -31.68 -3.54
N LYS A 470 -35.41 -31.98 -2.65
CA LYS A 470 -35.18 -31.87 -1.19
C LYS A 470 -34.09 -32.83 -0.73
N GLN A 471 -34.09 -34.06 -1.24
CA GLN A 471 -33.09 -35.06 -0.88
C GLN A 471 -31.70 -34.70 -1.43
N LYS A 472 -31.62 -34.16 -2.65
CA LYS A 472 -30.37 -33.58 -3.19
C LYS A 472 -29.85 -32.41 -2.35
N LEU A 473 -30.75 -31.54 -1.86
CA LEU A 473 -30.39 -30.44 -0.95
C LEU A 473 -29.92 -30.94 0.43
N GLN A 474 -30.54 -32.00 0.95
CA GLN A 474 -30.15 -32.61 2.24
C GLN A 474 -28.80 -33.32 2.17
N ASN A 475 -28.46 -33.87 0.99
CA ASN A 475 -27.20 -34.59 0.76
C ASN A 475 -26.07 -33.70 0.24
N ALA A 476 -26.31 -32.39 0.04
CA ALA A 476 -25.31 -31.46 -0.44
C ALA A 476 -24.22 -31.23 0.62
N SER A 477 -22.97 -31.48 0.24
CA SER A 477 -21.80 -31.42 1.14
C SER A 477 -20.95 -30.17 0.96
N SER A 478 -21.18 -29.43 -0.12
CA SER A 478 -20.44 -28.23 -0.48
C SER A 478 -21.37 -27.09 -0.91
N ALA A 479 -20.87 -25.84 -0.87
CA ALA A 479 -21.60 -24.68 -1.38
C ALA A 479 -21.89 -24.79 -2.90
N ASN A 480 -21.02 -25.47 -3.64
CA ASN A 480 -21.20 -25.72 -5.07
C ASN A 480 -22.34 -26.72 -5.32
N ASP A 481 -22.46 -27.78 -4.51
CA ASP A 481 -23.55 -28.76 -4.60
C ASP A 481 -24.91 -28.07 -4.38
N VAL A 482 -24.98 -27.19 -3.37
CA VAL A 482 -26.19 -26.39 -3.09
C VAL A 482 -26.51 -25.46 -4.25
N GLN A 483 -25.49 -24.83 -4.86
CA GLN A 483 -25.69 -23.95 -6.01
C GLN A 483 -26.19 -24.73 -7.24
N GLU A 484 -25.69 -25.94 -7.47
CA GLU A 484 -26.10 -26.79 -8.58
C GLU A 484 -27.56 -27.24 -8.45
N VAL A 485 -27.95 -27.73 -7.28
CA VAL A 485 -29.35 -28.10 -6.99
C VAL A 485 -30.27 -26.88 -7.11
N ARG A 486 -29.81 -25.71 -6.64
CA ARG A 486 -30.55 -24.44 -6.80
C ARG A 486 -30.73 -24.07 -8.26
N SER A 487 -29.69 -24.17 -9.08
CA SER A 487 -29.77 -23.93 -10.52
C SER A 487 -30.70 -24.91 -11.23
N GLU A 488 -30.75 -26.17 -10.80
CA GLU A 488 -31.67 -27.20 -11.31
C GLU A 488 -33.14 -26.87 -10.99
N ILE A 489 -33.43 -26.44 -9.75
CA ILE A 489 -34.76 -25.98 -9.33
C ILE A 489 -35.20 -24.77 -10.16
N ILE A 490 -34.33 -23.77 -10.29
CA ILE A 490 -34.62 -22.55 -11.06
C ILE A 490 -34.90 -22.90 -12.53
N LYS A 491 -34.04 -23.71 -13.17
CA LYS A 491 -34.24 -24.11 -14.57
C LYS A 491 -35.54 -24.87 -14.78
N THR A 492 -35.90 -25.77 -13.85
CA THR A 492 -37.12 -26.57 -13.93
C THR A 492 -38.36 -25.69 -13.82
N GLU A 493 -38.40 -24.79 -12.84
CA GLU A 493 -39.54 -23.88 -12.66
C GLU A 493 -39.62 -22.83 -13.77
N PHE A 494 -38.48 -22.33 -14.25
CA PHE A 494 -38.44 -21.41 -15.38
C PHE A 494 -38.96 -22.08 -16.66
N SER A 495 -38.66 -23.36 -16.88
CA SER A 495 -39.17 -24.12 -18.02
C SER A 495 -40.68 -24.35 -17.92
N LYS A 496 -41.20 -24.74 -16.73
CA LYS A 496 -42.64 -24.86 -16.49
C LYS A 496 -43.39 -23.54 -16.71
N LEU A 497 -42.82 -22.42 -16.28
CA LEU A 497 -43.38 -21.08 -16.49
C LEU A 497 -43.33 -20.66 -17.95
N LYS A 498 -42.25 -20.99 -18.66
CA LYS A 498 -42.10 -20.74 -20.10
C LYS A 498 -43.13 -21.51 -20.92
N ASP A 499 -43.37 -22.77 -20.58
CA ASP A 499 -44.34 -23.63 -21.28
C ASP A 499 -45.80 -23.23 -20.97
N LYS A 500 -46.09 -22.70 -19.78
CA LYS A 500 -47.44 -22.22 -19.41
C LYS A 500 -47.78 -20.80 -19.91
N ASN A 501 -46.79 -19.97 -20.27
CA ASN A 501 -47.01 -18.54 -20.50
C ASN A 501 -46.59 -18.05 -21.89
N SER A 502 -46.91 -18.80 -22.93
CA SER A 502 -46.71 -18.40 -24.34
C SER A 502 -47.55 -17.19 -24.81
N SER A 503 -48.13 -16.37 -23.91
CA SER A 503 -49.00 -15.24 -24.31
C SER A 503 -48.91 -13.95 -23.47
N SER A 504 -47.96 -13.76 -22.54
CA SER A 504 -47.81 -12.44 -21.88
C SER A 504 -46.40 -12.19 -21.32
N THR A 505 -45.65 -11.27 -21.96
CA THR A 505 -44.25 -10.91 -21.69
C THR A 505 -44.03 -9.97 -20.51
N THR A 506 -45.06 -9.29 -20.01
CA THR A 506 -44.95 -8.33 -18.89
C THR A 506 -45.18 -8.96 -17.52
N LEU A 507 -45.93 -10.06 -17.44
CA LEU A 507 -46.15 -10.79 -16.17
C LEU A 507 -44.94 -11.67 -15.79
N SER A 508 -44.15 -12.11 -16.77
CA SER A 508 -43.01 -13.02 -16.59
C SER A 508 -41.83 -12.40 -15.85
N VAL A 509 -41.63 -11.08 -15.97
CA VAL A 509 -40.50 -10.39 -15.32
C VAL A 509 -40.76 -10.20 -13.83
N GLY A 510 -41.97 -9.78 -13.44
CA GLY A 510 -42.34 -9.58 -12.03
C GLY A 510 -42.35 -10.90 -11.23
N LEU A 511 -42.85 -11.98 -11.83
CA LEU A 511 -42.84 -13.32 -11.21
C LEU A 511 -41.43 -13.92 -11.11
N GLY A 512 -40.56 -13.67 -12.09
CA GLY A 512 -39.16 -14.10 -12.04
C GLY A 512 -38.39 -13.45 -10.89
N VAL A 513 -38.59 -12.14 -10.67
CA VAL A 513 -37.94 -11.40 -9.58
C VAL A 513 -38.42 -11.90 -8.20
N LEU A 514 -39.71 -12.15 -8.04
CA LEU A 514 -40.27 -12.71 -6.79
C LEU A 514 -39.75 -14.12 -6.48
N ALA A 515 -39.67 -15.00 -7.48
CA ALA A 515 -39.17 -16.36 -7.31
C ALA A 515 -37.67 -16.38 -6.92
N ILE A 516 -36.86 -15.50 -7.51
CA ILE A 516 -35.44 -15.37 -7.16
C ILE A 516 -35.28 -14.88 -5.71
N GLY A 517 -36.11 -13.92 -5.28
CA GLY A 517 -36.13 -13.41 -3.91
C GLY A 517 -36.45 -14.50 -2.87
N SER A 518 -37.47 -15.32 -3.12
CA SER A 518 -37.84 -16.43 -2.24
C SER A 518 -36.78 -17.54 -2.17
N LEU A 519 -36.03 -17.78 -3.25
CA LEU A 519 -34.94 -18.76 -3.26
C LEU A 519 -33.70 -18.28 -2.50
N LEU A 520 -33.44 -16.96 -2.48
CA LEU A 520 -32.35 -16.38 -1.70
C LEU A 520 -32.63 -16.50 -0.18
N THR A 521 -33.87 -16.22 0.23
CA THR A 521 -34.26 -16.34 1.65
C THR A 521 -34.28 -17.79 2.13
N LEU A 522 -34.75 -18.73 1.31
CA LEU A 522 -34.74 -20.17 1.65
C LEU A 522 -33.30 -20.72 1.76
N GLY A 523 -32.42 -20.34 0.82
CA GLY A 523 -31.00 -20.74 0.86
C GLY A 523 -30.28 -20.21 2.11
N TRP A 524 -30.58 -18.98 2.53
CA TRP A 524 -30.04 -18.40 3.75
C TRP A 524 -30.53 -19.12 5.02
N VAL A 525 -31.81 -19.50 5.08
CA VAL A 525 -32.37 -20.25 6.22
C VAL A 525 -31.75 -21.66 6.31
N LEU A 526 -31.54 -22.34 5.19
CA LEU A 526 -30.97 -23.69 5.16
C LEU A 526 -29.47 -23.69 5.49
N MET A 527 -28.70 -22.72 5.00
CA MET A 527 -27.29 -22.56 5.41
C MET A 527 -27.14 -22.28 6.91
N LYS A 528 -28.08 -21.53 7.50
CA LYS A 528 -28.08 -21.25 8.94
C LYS A 528 -28.43 -22.48 9.80
N GLN A 529 -29.24 -23.40 9.28
CA GLN A 529 -29.62 -24.64 9.96
C GLN A 529 -28.53 -25.73 9.89
N ASN A 530 -27.60 -25.66 8.93
CA ASN A 530 -26.59 -26.69 8.70
C ASN A 530 -25.22 -26.45 9.40
N ASN A 531 -25.10 -25.43 10.26
CA ASN A 531 -23.85 -25.05 10.94
C ASN A 531 -23.41 -25.97 12.11
N ASN A 532 -23.87 -27.22 12.15
CA ASN A 532 -23.47 -28.24 13.13
C ASN A 532 -22.89 -29.50 12.44
N LEU A 533 -21.93 -29.35 11.53
CA LEU A 533 -21.20 -30.49 10.94
C LEU A 533 -19.72 -30.50 11.34
N PRO A 534 -19.17 -31.66 11.76
CA PRO A 534 -17.78 -31.79 12.14
C PRO A 534 -16.85 -31.71 10.91
N GLN A 535 -15.70 -31.06 11.07
CA GLN A 535 -14.67 -31.03 10.03
C GLN A 535 -14.08 -32.43 9.85
N VAL A 536 -14.15 -32.93 8.61
CA VAL A 536 -13.47 -34.16 8.18
C VAL A 536 -12.20 -33.76 7.44
N GLU A 537 -11.04 -34.19 7.95
CA GLU A 537 -9.74 -34.04 7.27
C GLU A 537 -9.67 -34.96 6.05
N PRO A 538 -9.12 -34.51 4.91
CA PRO A 538 -9.00 -35.34 3.72
C PRO A 538 -7.84 -36.36 3.84
N GLU A 539 -8.16 -37.64 3.63
CA GLU A 539 -7.20 -38.73 3.50
C GLU A 539 -6.33 -38.55 2.25
N LYS A 540 -5.02 -38.78 2.42
CA LYS A 540 -4.03 -38.81 1.34
C LYS A 540 -4.19 -40.10 0.51
N GLU A 541 -4.61 -39.96 -0.74
CA GLU A 541 -4.47 -41.02 -1.73
C GLU A 541 -2.98 -41.27 -2.04
N LYS A 542 -2.51 -42.47 -1.67
CA LYS A 542 -1.31 -43.08 -2.25
C LYS A 542 -1.70 -43.69 -3.59
N ASN A 543 -1.06 -43.30 -4.68
CA ASN A 543 -1.07 -44.08 -5.91
C ASN A 543 0.33 -44.53 -6.33
N LYS A 544 0.34 -45.80 -6.76
CA LYS A 544 1.39 -46.57 -7.43
C LYS A 544 1.66 -46.06 -8.83
#